data_AF-W6W4Q2-F1
#
_entry.id   AF-W6W4Q2-F1
#
_cell.length_a   1.000
_cell.length_b   1.000
_cell.length_c   1.000
_cell.angle_alpha   90.00
_cell.angle_beta   90.00
_cell.angle_gamma   90.00
#
_symmetry.space_group_name_H-M   'P 1'
#
loop_
_entity.id
_entity.type
_entity.pdbx_description
1 polymer ?
#
loop_
_entity_poly.entity_id
_entity_poly.type
_entity_poly.pdbx_seq_one_letter_code
_entity_poly.pdbx_strand_id
1 'polypeptide(L)'
;MAGHSIPHFQNDGGHRLIQIGVKEFMCTGASVPFDHPHIFIDMGDDNEKVCSYCSTLYRYNPSLKAEQTDPPGCVFHVKAA
;
A
#
# COMPACT_ATOMS: atom_id res chain seq x y z
N MET A 1 18.36 13.46 -10.01
CA MET A 1 17.71 12.18 -10.37
C MET A 1 16.47 12.09 -9.51
N ALA A 2 15.29 12.25 -10.11
CA ALA A 2 14.04 12.57 -9.41
C ALA A 2 13.66 11.50 -8.37
N GLY A 3 13.71 11.87 -7.10
CA GLY A 3 13.30 11.04 -5.96
C GLY A 3 11.77 10.90 -5.89
N HIS A 4 11.17 10.19 -6.83
CA HIS A 4 9.80 9.73 -6.71
C HIS A 4 9.81 8.52 -5.76
N SER A 5 9.73 8.80 -4.45
CA SER A 5 9.55 7.76 -3.44
C SER A 5 8.17 7.15 -3.63
N ILE A 6 8.12 5.96 -4.23
CA ILE A 6 6.87 5.20 -4.33
C ILE A 6 6.43 4.85 -2.90
N PRO A 7 5.20 5.20 -2.49
CA PRO A 7 4.73 4.91 -1.15
C PRO A 7 4.63 3.39 -0.95
N HIS A 8 5.05 2.95 0.23
CA HIS A 8 4.97 1.55 0.64
C HIS A 8 3.82 1.43 1.64
N PHE A 9 3.00 0.38 1.49
CA PHE A 9 1.89 0.11 2.38
C PHE A 9 1.99 -1.31 2.96
N GLN A 10 1.63 -1.41 4.23
CA GLN A 10 1.58 -2.62 5.02
C GLN A 10 0.17 -2.83 5.60
N ASN A 11 -0.21 -4.08 5.78
CA ASN A 11 -1.48 -4.49 6.37
C ASN A 11 -1.23 -5.33 7.63
N ASP A 12 -0.77 -4.68 8.69
CA ASP A 12 -0.51 -5.36 9.97
C ASP A 12 -1.82 -5.74 10.70
N GLY A 13 -2.85 -4.90 10.54
CA GLY A 13 -4.15 -5.10 11.18
C GLY A 13 -5.05 -6.16 10.54
N GLY A 14 -4.58 -6.87 9.51
CA GLY A 14 -5.37 -7.90 8.81
C GLY A 14 -6.63 -7.35 8.14
N HIS A 15 -6.59 -6.10 7.70
CA HIS A 15 -7.72 -5.43 7.06
C HIS A 15 -8.00 -6.02 5.68
N ARG A 16 -9.28 -6.25 5.36
CA ARG A 16 -9.67 -6.77 4.04
C ARG A 16 -9.59 -5.71 2.95
N LEU A 17 -9.78 -4.45 3.32
CA LEU A 17 -9.78 -3.27 2.45
C LEU A 17 -8.89 -2.20 3.08
N ILE A 18 -8.03 -1.59 2.28
CA ILE A 18 -7.26 -0.40 2.63
C ILE A 18 -7.48 0.65 1.54
N GLN A 19 -7.99 1.81 1.90
CA GLN A 19 -8.08 2.94 0.99
C GLN A 19 -6.77 3.72 1.00
N ILE A 20 -6.31 4.14 -0.18
CA ILE A 20 -5.06 4.87 -0.36
C ILE A 20 -5.24 6.06 -1.30
N GLY A 21 -4.45 7.11 -1.09
CA GLY A 21 -4.47 8.33 -1.92
C GLY A 21 -3.63 8.27 -3.19
N VAL A 22 -3.11 7.10 -3.57
CA VAL A 22 -2.30 6.90 -4.77
C VAL A 22 -2.78 5.70 -5.57
N LYS A 23 -2.45 5.67 -6.87
CA LYS A 23 -2.71 4.53 -7.74
C LYS A 23 -1.50 3.61 -7.93
N GLU A 24 -0.30 4.12 -7.66
CA GLU A 24 0.97 3.42 -7.80
C GLU A 24 1.65 3.29 -6.44
N PHE A 25 1.87 2.06 -5.98
CA PHE A 25 2.42 1.81 -4.65
C PHE A 25 3.10 0.44 -4.55
N MET A 26 3.88 0.26 -3.49
CA MET A 26 4.48 -1.03 -3.12
C MET A 26 3.70 -1.65 -1.97
N CYS A 27 3.20 -2.87 -2.16
CA CYS A 27 2.61 -3.65 -1.07
C CYS A 27 3.67 -4.56 -0.46
N THR A 28 3.94 -4.39 0.83
CA THR A 28 4.89 -5.24 1.59
C THR A 28 4.19 -6.45 2.21
N GLY A 29 2.88 -6.35 2.44
CA GLY A 29 2.11 -7.39 3.14
C GLY A 29 1.96 -7.02 4.61
N ALA A 30 2.09 -7.98 5.51
CA ALA A 30 2.13 -7.71 6.95
C ALA A 30 3.57 -7.47 7.41
N SER A 31 3.79 -6.89 8.61
CA SER A 31 5.15 -6.76 9.13
C SER A 31 5.80 -8.14 9.32
N VAL A 32 7.14 -8.17 9.33
CA VAL A 32 7.94 -9.35 9.69
C VAL A 32 7.37 -9.98 10.97
N PRO A 33 7.11 -11.31 10.99
CA PRO A 33 7.58 -12.37 10.07
C PRO A 33 6.62 -12.76 8.93
N PHE A 34 5.49 -12.06 8.74
CA PHE A 34 4.47 -12.41 7.75
C PHE A 34 4.57 -11.57 6.45
N ASP A 35 5.70 -10.87 6.29
CA ASP A 35 6.00 -10.10 5.09
C ASP A 35 6.18 -11.05 3.89
N HIS A 36 5.68 -10.62 2.74
CA HIS A 36 5.86 -11.31 1.47
C HIS A 36 6.76 -10.45 0.58
N PRO A 37 7.41 -11.01 -0.46
CA PRO A 37 8.19 -10.19 -1.39
C PRO A 37 7.39 -8.97 -1.83
N HIS A 38 7.96 -7.77 -1.62
CA HIS A 38 7.29 -6.52 -1.91
C HIS A 38 6.92 -6.48 -3.39
N ILE A 39 5.63 -6.29 -3.67
CA ILE A 39 5.10 -6.24 -5.04
C ILE A 39 4.66 -4.82 -5.39
N PHE A 40 5.03 -4.37 -6.58
CA PHE A 40 4.53 -3.13 -7.14
C PHE A 40 3.11 -3.34 -7.68
N ILE A 41 2.19 -2.50 -7.21
CA ILE A 41 0.80 -2.49 -7.65
C ILE A 41 0.51 -1.13 -8.29
N ASP A 42 0.21 -1.17 -9.57
CA ASP A 42 -0.35 -0.05 -10.32
C ASP A 42 -1.83 -0.32 -10.59
N MET A 43 -2.72 0.57 -10.15
CA MET A 43 -4.16 0.48 -10.43
C MET A 43 -4.51 0.92 -11.86
N GLY A 44 -3.66 1.73 -12.52
CA GLY A 44 -3.95 2.26 -13.84
C GLY A 44 -5.24 3.08 -13.88
N ASP A 45 -6.16 2.72 -14.78
CA ASP A 45 -7.49 3.35 -14.88
C ASP A 45 -8.45 2.90 -13.77
N ASP A 46 -8.17 1.74 -13.17
CA ASP A 46 -8.99 1.17 -12.12
C ASP A 46 -8.90 1.96 -10.81
N ASN A 47 -9.87 1.73 -9.94
CA ASN A 47 -9.93 2.37 -8.62
C ASN A 47 -9.77 1.36 -7.49
N GLU A 48 -9.72 0.07 -7.78
CA GLU A 48 -9.40 -0.94 -6.78
C GLU A 48 -8.54 -2.06 -7.35
N LYS A 49 -7.63 -2.57 -6.54
CA LYS A 49 -6.75 -3.65 -6.92
C LYS A 49 -6.42 -4.53 -5.73
N VAL A 50 -6.52 -5.84 -5.92
CA VAL A 50 -6.16 -6.83 -4.91
C VAL A 50 -4.68 -7.18 -5.03
N CYS A 51 -3.98 -7.23 -3.90
CA CYS A 51 -2.62 -7.77 -3.87
C CYS A 51 -2.66 -9.30 -4.02
N SER A 52 -1.90 -9.86 -4.96
CA SER A 52 -1.86 -11.29 -5.24
C SER A 52 -1.27 -12.15 -4.11
N TYR A 53 -0.57 -11.56 -3.15
CA TYR A 53 0.04 -12.27 -2.03
C TYR A 53 -0.80 -12.18 -0.76
N CYS A 54 -1.00 -10.97 -0.23
CA CYS A 54 -1.74 -10.77 1.01
C CYS A 54 -3.26 -10.73 0.84
N SER A 55 -3.78 -10.85 -0.40
CA SER A 55 -5.23 -10.78 -0.71
C SER A 55 -5.93 -9.53 -0.15
N THR A 56 -5.16 -8.48 0.12
CA THR A 56 -5.66 -7.20 0.61
C THR A 56 -6.19 -6.40 -0.56
N LEU A 57 -7.42 -5.88 -0.43
CA LEU A 57 -8.02 -5.03 -1.44
C LEU A 57 -7.58 -3.58 -1.21
N TYR A 58 -6.82 -3.01 -2.13
CA TYR A 58 -6.51 -1.59 -2.12
C TYR A 58 -7.54 -0.83 -2.94
N ARG A 59 -8.05 0.28 -2.41
CA ARG A 59 -8.98 1.15 -3.13
C ARG A 59 -8.46 2.57 -3.17
N TYR A 60 -8.38 3.15 -4.36
CA TYR A 60 -8.04 4.55 -4.52
C TYR A 60 -9.16 5.44 -3.95
N ASN A 61 -8.78 6.35 -3.07
CA ASN A 61 -9.66 7.38 -2.53
C ASN A 61 -9.04 8.76 -2.78
N PRO A 62 -9.59 9.57 -3.70
CA PRO A 62 -9.03 10.89 -4.04
C PRO A 62 -9.10 11.90 -2.89
N SER A 63 -9.85 11.61 -1.82
CA SER A 63 -9.87 12.44 -0.61
C SER A 63 -8.66 12.23 0.29
N LEU A 64 -7.91 11.13 0.11
CA LEU A 64 -6.71 10.81 0.88
C LEU A 64 -5.47 11.38 0.19
N LYS A 65 -4.51 11.85 0.99
CA LYS A 65 -3.17 12.21 0.50
C LYS A 65 -2.33 10.96 0.22
N ALA A 66 -1.19 11.15 -0.45
CA ALA A 66 -0.32 10.05 -0.84
C ALA A 66 0.18 9.18 0.33
N GLU A 67 0.37 9.79 1.51
CA GLU A 67 0.80 9.12 2.75
C GLU A 67 -0.36 8.89 3.72
N GLN A 68 -1.61 8.94 3.26
CA GLN A 68 -2.79 8.69 4.08
C GLN A 68 -3.48 7.40 3.65
N THR A 69 -3.87 6.62 4.65
CA THR A 69 -4.62 5.37 4.47
C THR A 69 -5.88 5.36 5.34
N ASP A 70 -6.88 4.65 4.88
CA ASP A 70 -8.04 4.27 5.69
C ASP A 70 -8.21 2.74 5.64
N PRO A 71 -8.03 2.01 6.75
CA PRO A 71 -7.73 2.49 8.10
C PRO A 71 -6.35 3.17 8.23
N PRO A 72 -6.17 4.05 9.24
CA PRO A 72 -4.89 4.73 9.47
C PRO A 72 -3.83 3.75 10.00
N GLY A 73 -2.56 4.03 9.70
CA GLY A 73 -1.42 3.22 10.17
C GLY A 73 -0.99 2.10 9.22
N CYS A 74 -1.51 2.07 7.99
CA CYS A 74 -1.12 1.11 6.97
C CYS A 74 0.05 1.60 6.09
N VAL A 75 0.68 2.72 6.42
CA VAL A 75 1.86 3.23 5.69
C VAL A 75 3.11 2.56 6.21
N PHE A 76 3.88 1.92 5.32
CA PHE A 76 5.16 1.32 5.66
C PHE A 76 6.27 2.36 5.50
N HIS A 77 6.78 2.84 6.64
CA HIS A 77 7.95 3.71 6.65
C HIS A 77 9.21 2.85 6.63
N VAL A 78 9.78 2.62 5.44
CA VAL A 78 11.13 2.04 5.33
C VAL A 78 12.11 3.02 5.99
N LYS A 79 12.51 2.76 7.24
CA LYS A 79 13.70 3.42 7.80
C LYS A 79 14.89 2.87 7.02
N ALA A 80 15.39 3.65 6.05
CA ALA A 80 16.73 3.44 5.54
C ALA A 80 17.69 3.52 6.75
N ALA A 81 18.37 2.40 7.03
CA ALA A 81 19.39 2.29 8.07
C ALA A 81 20.66 3.05 7.64
#